data_AF-W1YGU3-F1
#
_entry.id   AF-W1YGU3-F1
#
_cell.length_a   1.000
_cell.length_b   1.000
_cell.length_c   1.000
_cell.angle_alpha   90.00
_cell.angle_beta   90.00
_cell.angle_gamma   90.00
#
_symmetry.space_group_name_H-M   'P 1'
#
loop_
_entity.id
_entity.type
_entity.pdbx_description
1 polymer ?
#
loop_
_entity_poly.entity_id
_entity_poly.type
_entity_poly.pdbx_seq_one_letter_code
_entity_poly.pdbx_strand_id
1 'polypeptide(L)'
;GDSVYEVVRVVKGRCFALSYHQDRLYRSMREMDIPVKMTPDDLTELHEILIEQSEIKEGYIYLQISRGVAPRHHAYDRSKLEPQMLMSIRNLDMDAV
;
A
#
# COMPACT_ATOMS: atom_id res chain seq x y z
N GLY A 1 11.34 -9.37 -6.39
CA GLY A 1 10.11 -8.94 -5.70
C GLY A 1 10.29 -9.14 -4.22
N ASP A 2 11.00 -8.23 -3.56
CA ASP A 2 11.15 -8.20 -2.09
C ASP A 2 10.25 -7.09 -1.53
N SER A 3 8.95 -7.34 -1.59
CA SER A 3 7.90 -6.39 -1.25
C SER A 3 6.59 -7.10 -0.95
N VAL A 4 5.72 -6.41 -0.23
CA VAL A 4 4.31 -6.78 -0.02
C VAL A 4 3.40 -5.76 -0.70
N TYR A 5 2.17 -6.14 -1.03
CA TYR A 5 1.21 -5.24 -1.66
C TYR A 5 -0.22 -5.48 -1.19
N GLU A 6 -1.06 -4.47 -1.38
CA GLU A 6 -2.50 -4.49 -1.16
C GLU A 6 -3.25 -3.83 -2.32
N VAL A 7 -4.48 -4.27 -2.54
CA VAL A 7 -5.42 -3.66 -3.48
C VAL A 7 -6.72 -3.39 -2.76
N VAL A 8 -7.11 -2.12 -2.68
CA VAL A 8 -8.29 -1.66 -1.95
C VAL A 8 -9.30 -1.06 -2.92
N ARG A 9 -10.56 -1.51 -2.86
CA ARG A 9 -11.64 -0.94 -3.68
C ARG A 9 -12.09 0.41 -3.10
N VAL A 10 -12.26 1.42 -3.95
CA VAL A 10 -12.83 2.74 -3.61
C VAL A 10 -14.25 2.84 -4.12
N VAL A 11 -15.26 2.84 -3.25
CA VAL A 11 -16.68 2.93 -3.62
C VAL A 11 -17.24 4.24 -3.11
N LYS A 12 -17.89 5.01 -3.98
CA LYS A 12 -18.42 6.35 -3.68
C LYS A 12 -17.39 7.26 -2.97
N GLY A 13 -16.13 7.18 -3.40
CA GLY A 13 -15.02 7.95 -2.84
C GLY A 13 -14.56 7.50 -1.45
N ARG A 14 -14.84 6.26 -1.04
CA ARG A 14 -14.39 5.69 0.24
C ARG A 14 -13.78 4.31 0.05
N CYS A 15 -12.70 4.03 0.78
CA CYS A 15 -12.11 2.69 0.80
C CYS A 15 -13.05 1.67 1.44
N PHE A 16 -13.28 0.54 0.75
CA PHE A 16 -14.01 -0.59 1.30
C PHE A 16 -13.10 -1.45 2.19
N ALA A 17 -13.56 -1.73 3.41
CA ALA A 17 -12.89 -2.64 4.36
C ALA A 17 -11.40 -2.32 4.63
N LEU A 18 -11.01 -1.04 4.63
CA LEU A 18 -9.61 -0.60 4.69
C LEU A 18 -8.83 -1.19 5.88
N SER A 19 -9.44 -1.27 7.06
CA SER A 19 -8.80 -1.85 8.26
C SER A 19 -8.35 -3.30 8.04
N TYR A 20 -9.19 -4.12 7.39
CA TYR A 20 -8.83 -5.51 7.08
C TYR A 20 -7.67 -5.61 6.08
N HIS A 21 -7.63 -4.69 5.11
CA HIS A 21 -6.50 -4.60 4.18
C HIS A 21 -5.20 -4.19 4.90
N GLN A 22 -5.28 -3.21 5.79
CA GLN A 22 -4.15 -2.76 6.61
C GLN A 22 -3.65 -3.89 7.53
N ASP A 23 -4.54 -4.59 8.23
CA ASP A 23 -4.18 -5.73 9.08
C ASP A 23 -3.41 -6.80 8.30
N ARG A 24 -3.87 -7.10 7.08
CA ARG A 24 -3.21 -8.06 6.19
C ARG A 24 -1.85 -7.54 5.70
N LEU A 25 -1.75 -6.26 5.35
CA LEU A 25 -0.48 -5.62 4.97
C LEU A 25 0.54 -5.72 6.10
N TYR A 26 0.18 -5.27 7.30
CA TYR A 26 1.09 -5.28 8.46
C TYR A 26 1.49 -6.70 8.87
N ARG A 27 0.56 -7.67 8.80
CA ARG A 27 0.93 -9.08 8.98
C ARG A 27 1.97 -9.51 7.96
N SER A 28 1.76 -9.21 6.68
CA SER A 28 2.67 -9.59 5.60
C SER A 28 4.04 -8.92 5.74
N MET A 29 4.09 -7.64 6.14
CA MET A 29 5.34 -6.94 6.45
C MET A 29 6.11 -7.63 7.57
N ARG A 30 5.42 -8.04 8.64
CA ARG A 30 6.05 -8.76 9.77
C ARG A 30 6.61 -10.11 9.35
N GLU A 31 5.84 -10.92 8.61
CA GLU A 31 6.29 -12.23 8.10
C GLU A 31 7.51 -12.09 7.16
N MET A 32 7.58 -10.98 6.42
CA MET A 32 8.69 -10.68 5.51
C MET A 32 9.86 -9.96 6.19
N ASP A 33 9.79 -9.68 7.49
CA ASP A 33 10.78 -8.87 8.23
C ASP A 33 11.03 -7.48 7.62
N ILE A 34 9.98 -6.86 7.05
CA ILE A 34 10.02 -5.47 6.55
C ILE A 34 9.66 -4.55 7.73
N PRO A 35 10.49 -3.56 8.08
CA PRO A 35 10.21 -2.68 9.20
C PRO A 35 8.97 -1.82 8.94
N VAL A 36 8.09 -1.75 9.94
CA VAL A 36 6.91 -0.90 9.92
C VAL A 36 7.32 0.51 10.35
N LYS A 37 7.20 1.47 9.44
CA LYS A 37 7.57 2.88 9.68
C LYS A 37 6.37 3.84 9.67
N MET A 38 5.16 3.33 9.45
CA MET A 38 3.94 4.11 9.37
C MET A 38 2.84 3.46 10.20
N THR A 39 2.06 4.27 10.91
CA THR A 39 0.91 3.79 11.67
C THR A 39 -0.28 3.52 10.74
N PRO A 40 -1.26 2.69 11.18
CA PRO A 40 -2.49 2.48 10.41
C PRO A 40 -3.24 3.78 10.12
N ASP A 41 -3.17 4.75 11.04
CA ASP A 41 -3.81 6.05 10.88
C ASP A 41 -3.13 6.86 9.76
N ASP A 42 -1.79 6.89 9.71
CA ASP A 42 -1.04 7.54 8.63
C ASP A 42 -1.40 6.94 7.26
N LEU A 43 -1.50 5.60 7.18
CA LEU A 43 -1.92 4.95 5.94
C LEU A 43 -3.36 5.31 5.57
N THR A 44 -4.25 5.46 6.55
CA THR A 44 -5.64 5.86 6.30
C THR A 44 -5.70 7.25 5.71
N GLU A 45 -5.00 8.21 6.31
CA GLU A 45 -4.90 9.58 5.82
C GLU A 45 -4.36 9.64 4.39
N LEU A 46 -3.32 8.85 4.07
CA LEU A 46 -2.79 8.79 2.69
C LEU A 46 -3.78 8.24 1.67
N HIS A 47 -4.62 7.26 2.03
CA HIS A 47 -5.67 6.79 1.13
C HIS A 47 -6.71 7.88 0.89
N GLU A 48 -7.09 8.62 1.93
CA GLU A 48 -8.05 9.73 1.83
C GLU A 48 -7.51 10.86 0.95
N ILE A 49 -6.26 11.29 1.19
CA ILE A 49 -5.57 12.30 0.36
C ILE A 49 -5.51 11.85 -1.10
N LEU A 50 -5.16 10.59 -1.36
CA LEU A 50 -5.06 10.08 -2.73
C LEU A 50 -6.41 10.09 -3.45
N ILE A 51 -7.50 9.72 -2.77
CA ILE A 51 -8.86 9.76 -3.32
C ILE A 51 -9.31 11.20 -3.57
N GLU A 52 -9.01 12.11 -2.64
CA GLU A 52 -9.35 13.52 -2.76
C GLU A 52 -8.64 14.16 -3.95
N GLN A 53 -7.32 13.98 -4.05
CA GLN A 53 -6.50 14.57 -5.11
C GLN A 53 -6.77 13.98 -6.49
N SER A 54 -7.17 12.72 -6.58
CA SER A 54 -7.45 12.08 -7.87
C SER A 54 -8.88 12.28 -8.34
N GLU A 55 -9.79 12.77 -7.49
CA GLU A 55 -11.24 12.89 -7.73
C GLU A 55 -11.96 11.57 -8.09
N ILE A 56 -11.30 10.40 -7.94
CA ILE A 56 -11.84 9.11 -8.36
C ILE A 56 -12.82 8.61 -7.31
N LYS A 57 -14.08 8.43 -7.71
CA LYS A 57 -15.14 7.94 -6.81
C LYS A 57 -15.35 6.43 -6.90
N GLU A 58 -15.01 5.83 -8.03
CA GLU A 58 -15.08 4.39 -8.25
C GLU A 58 -13.73 3.92 -8.79
N GLY A 59 -13.02 3.10 -8.03
CA GLY A 59 -11.70 2.63 -8.46
C GLY A 59 -11.05 1.61 -7.55
N TYR A 60 -9.76 1.44 -7.77
CA TYR A 60 -8.88 0.63 -6.94
C TYR A 60 -7.62 1.41 -6.59
N ILE A 61 -7.21 1.34 -5.33
CA ILE A 61 -5.91 1.79 -4.86
C ILE A 61 -5.00 0.57 -4.78
N TYR A 62 -3.86 0.66 -5.45
CA TYR A 62 -2.75 -0.28 -5.32
C TYR A 62 -1.70 0.35 -4.40
N LEU A 63 -1.30 -0.39 -3.36
CA LEU A 63 -0.25 -0.02 -2.43
C LEU A 63 0.80 -1.13 -2.42
N GLN A 64 2.08 -0.78 -2.55
CA GLN A 64 3.20 -1.70 -2.44
C GLN A 64 4.28 -1.11 -1.53
N ILE A 65 4.82 -1.94 -0.65
CA ILE A 65 5.94 -1.59 0.23
C ILE A 65 7.07 -2.60 0.03
N SER A 66 8.25 -2.12 -0.38
CA SER A 66 9.46 -2.92 -0.50
C SER A 66 10.35 -2.78 0.74
N ARG A 67 11.27 -3.74 0.95
CA ARG A 67 12.23 -3.68 2.05
C ARG A 67 13.15 -2.46 1.99
N GLY A 68 13.40 -1.96 0.78
CA GLY A 68 14.23 -0.79 0.54
C GLY A 68 15.20 -0.97 -0.63
N VAL A 69 16.14 -0.04 -0.75
CA VAL A 69 17.15 -0.04 -1.80
C VAL A 69 18.51 -0.38 -1.21
N ALA A 70 19.19 -1.37 -1.78
CA ALA A 70 20.55 -1.74 -1.45
C ALA A 70 21.25 -2.41 -2.66
N PRO A 71 22.59 -2.50 -2.66
CA PRO A 71 23.32 -3.30 -3.64
C PRO A 71 22.77 -4.73 -3.73
N ARG A 72 22.75 -5.31 -4.93
CA ARG A 72 22.14 -6.63 -5.18
C ARG A 72 22.85 -7.72 -4.37
N HIS A 73 22.16 -8.23 -3.37
CA HIS A 73 22.61 -9.35 -2.55
C HIS A 73 21.40 -10.09 -1.96
N HIS A 74 21.52 -11.41 -1.74
CA HIS A 74 20.41 -12.20 -1.19
C HIS A 74 20.27 -12.04 0.33
N ALA A 75 21.39 -12.02 1.06
CA ALA A 75 21.38 -11.66 2.48
C ALA A 75 21.27 -10.13 2.62
N TYR A 76 20.54 -9.68 3.63
CA TYR A 76 20.31 -8.27 3.90
C TYR A 76 20.59 -7.94 5.36
N ASP A 77 20.93 -6.68 5.61
CA ASP A 77 21.09 -6.11 6.94
C ASP A 77 19.90 -5.19 7.21
N ARG A 78 18.98 -5.65 8.06
CA ARG A 78 17.74 -4.93 8.38
C ARG A 78 18.00 -3.51 8.88
N SER A 79 19.13 -3.26 9.55
CA SER A 79 19.46 -1.95 10.13
C SER A 79 19.83 -0.89 9.08
N LYS A 80 20.12 -1.31 7.85
CA LYS A 80 20.58 -0.44 6.75
C LYS A 80 19.52 -0.21 5.68
N LEU A 81 18.31 -0.72 5.87
CA LEU A 81 17.26 -0.68 4.87
C LEU A 81 16.12 0.24 5.28
N GLU A 82 15.77 1.14 4.35
CA GLU A 82 14.64 2.05 4.47
C GLU A 82 13.55 1.60 3.50
N PRO A 83 12.37 1.16 4.00
CA PRO A 83 11.27 0.73 3.17
C PRO A 83 10.85 1.81 2.16
N GLN A 84 10.51 1.38 0.95
CA GLN A 84 9.98 2.26 -0.09
C GLN A 84 8.52 1.92 -0.34
N MET A 85 7.68 2.95 -0.42
CA MET A 85 6.26 2.81 -0.66
C MET A 85 5.89 3.40 -2.02
N LEU A 86 5.10 2.65 -2.78
CA LEU A 86 4.42 3.12 -3.98
C LEU A 86 2.91 2.97 -3.76
N MET A 87 2.16 4.04 -3.97
CA MET A 87 0.71 4.01 -3.97
C MET A 87 0.18 4.63 -5.26
N SER A 88 -0.83 4.03 -5.87
CA SER A 88 -1.48 4.56 -7.07
C SER A 88 -2.96 4.23 -7.06
N ILE A 89 -3.78 5.11 -7.64
CA ILE A 89 -5.22 4.91 -7.80
C ILE A 89 -5.56 4.82 -9.28
N ARG A 90 -6.45 3.90 -9.63
CA ARG A 90 -7.00 3.76 -10.99
C ARG A 90 -8.51 3.78 -10.94
N ASN A 91 -9.11 4.49 -11.88
CA ASN A 91 -10.56 4.51 -12.06
C ASN A 91 -11.03 3.12 -12.51
N LEU A 92 -12.19 2.69 -12.01
CA LEU A 92 -12.88 1.52 -12.51
C LEU A 92 -13.84 1.97 -13.61
N ASP A 93 -13.48 1.66 -14.85
CA ASP A 93 -14.33 1.93 -15.99
C ASP A 93 -15.47 0.91 -16.02
N MET A 94 -16.66 1.33 -15.58
CA MET A 94 -17.84 0.47 -15.48
C MET A 94 -18.42 0.10 -16.84
N ASP A 95 -18.02 0.81 -17.90
CA ASP A 95 -18.46 0.58 -19.28
C ASP A 95 -17.55 -0.41 -20.05
N ALA A 96 -16.46 -0.86 -19.41
CA ALA A 96 -15.48 -1.77 -20.01
C ALA A 96 -15.74 -3.27 -19.73
N VAL A 97 -16.92 -3.62 -19.18
CA VAL A 97 -17.33 -5.00 -18.85
C VAL A 97 -18.55 -5.42 -19.65
#